data_AF-A0A1J9QHC6-F1
#
_entry.id   AF-A0A1J9QHC6-F1
#
_cell.length_a   1.000
_cell.length_b   1.000
_cell.length_c   1.000
_cell.angle_alpha   90.00
_cell.angle_beta   90.00
_cell.angle_gamma   90.00
#
_symmetry.space_group_name_H-M   'P 1'
#
loop_
_entity.id
_entity.type
_entity.pdbx_description
1 polymer ?
#
loop_
_entity_poly.entity_id
_entity_poly.type
_entity_poly.pdbx_seq_one_letter_code
_entity_poly.pdbx_strand_id
1 'polypeptide(L)'
;MATAIEAPHQYKQPSRKGKKAWRKHVDITEVDTGLQRVREEEIEGGVIAEKPFEDLFVLDSKGSDELQRKVKSTKPLKCDEILARRSAIPSVDSRKRGNSKITDGILEPKSKRSRSDWVTYKEWMRLKQVAKNANIEEHDDDKRISHDPWDEDNTPEPAEQMKLNFLEKPKPIVVPPTTKLPPVSLAANGKPVPSIKRPDAGISYNPMFEDWDRLLTEEGQKEVEAEKKRLEEEKAEKERLARIEAAKDDNGEAWLDEESNHSAKMNPNREESIRKAIEALENGSISSLRVAAVHTTYPDPPYAADSQAAYIIKLVTIIGSV
;
A
#
# COMPACT_ATOMS: atom_id res chain seq x y z
N MET A 1 0.53 -16.29 -24.17
CA MET A 1 -0.51 -16.54 -23.15
C MET A 1 -1.75 -17.01 -23.87
N ALA A 2 -2.28 -18.18 -23.53
CA ALA A 2 -3.48 -18.71 -24.18
C ALA A 2 -4.68 -17.92 -23.68
N THR A 3 -5.25 -17.06 -24.53
CA THR A 3 -6.59 -16.50 -24.31
C THR A 3 -7.55 -17.68 -24.27
N ALA A 4 -8.18 -17.92 -23.12
CA ALA A 4 -9.25 -18.89 -23.02
C ALA A 4 -10.36 -18.45 -23.99
N ILE A 5 -10.45 -19.14 -25.13
CA ILE A 5 -11.50 -18.90 -26.11
C ILE A 5 -12.77 -19.45 -25.47
N GLU A 6 -13.52 -18.59 -24.81
CA GLU A 6 -14.84 -18.93 -24.30
C GLU A 6 -15.73 -19.33 -25.47
N ALA A 7 -16.52 -20.39 -25.29
CA ALA A 7 -17.44 -20.83 -26.32
C ALA A 7 -18.47 -19.71 -26.60
N PRO A 8 -18.89 -19.51 -27.87
CA PRO A 8 -19.82 -18.45 -28.22
C PRO A 8 -21.09 -18.54 -27.37
N HIS A 9 -21.42 -17.46 -26.67
CA HIS A 9 -22.47 -17.39 -25.68
C HIS A 9 -23.84 -17.24 -26.37
N GLN A 10 -24.67 -18.27 -26.27
CA GLN A 10 -26.06 -18.18 -26.73
C GLN A 10 -26.89 -17.39 -25.70
N TYR A 11 -27.29 -16.17 -26.04
CA TYR A 11 -28.23 -15.39 -25.22
C TYR A 11 -29.50 -16.21 -24.94
N LYS A 12 -30.06 -16.08 -23.73
CA LYS A 12 -31.15 -16.90 -23.13
C LYS A 12 -32.43 -17.07 -23.98
N GLN A 13 -32.56 -16.42 -25.13
CA GLN A 13 -33.69 -16.53 -26.03
C GLN A 13 -33.37 -17.45 -27.23
N PRO A 14 -34.07 -18.59 -27.39
CA PRO A 14 -33.74 -19.57 -28.42
C PRO A 14 -34.18 -19.15 -29.84
N SER A 15 -35.14 -18.22 -29.98
CA SER A 15 -35.65 -17.81 -31.29
C SER A 15 -34.79 -16.72 -31.93
N ARG A 16 -34.13 -17.06 -33.03
CA ARG A 16 -33.36 -16.13 -33.90
C ARG A 16 -34.09 -15.83 -35.21
N LYS A 17 -35.41 -16.07 -35.26
CA LYS A 17 -36.19 -15.92 -36.49
C LYS A 17 -36.44 -14.45 -36.81
N GLY A 18 -35.86 -13.99 -37.93
CA GLY A 18 -36.06 -12.65 -38.49
C GLY A 18 -35.00 -11.62 -38.08
N LYS A 19 -34.93 -10.51 -38.83
CA LYS A 19 -33.89 -9.48 -38.71
C LYS A 19 -33.80 -8.84 -37.32
N LYS A 20 -34.94 -8.64 -36.65
CA LYS A 20 -34.97 -8.05 -35.30
C LYS A 20 -34.37 -8.97 -34.24
N ALA A 21 -34.62 -10.28 -34.34
CA ALA A 21 -34.06 -11.27 -33.44
C ALA A 21 -32.56 -11.48 -33.70
N TRP A 22 -32.13 -11.47 -34.97
CA TRP A 22 -30.71 -11.53 -35.33
C TRP A 22 -29.91 -10.40 -34.66
N ARG A 23 -30.36 -9.14 -34.79
CA ARG A 23 -29.64 -8.01 -34.19
C ARG A 23 -29.48 -8.08 -32.66
N LYS A 24 -30.35 -8.82 -31.95
CA LYS A 24 -30.38 -8.84 -30.48
C LYS A 24 -29.74 -10.09 -29.85
N HIS A 25 -29.71 -11.19 -30.59
CA HIS A 25 -29.40 -12.51 -30.02
C HIS A 25 -28.28 -13.22 -30.77
N VAL A 26 -27.52 -12.48 -31.59
CA VAL A 26 -26.30 -12.99 -32.19
C VAL A 26 -25.12 -12.51 -31.37
N ASP A 27 -24.30 -13.48 -30.99
CA ASP A 27 -23.08 -13.22 -30.29
C ASP A 27 -22.06 -12.57 -31.24
N ILE A 28 -21.63 -11.38 -30.87
CA ILE A 28 -20.63 -10.56 -31.58
C ILE A 28 -19.47 -10.24 -30.63
N THR A 29 -19.47 -10.80 -29.41
CA THR A 29 -18.51 -10.48 -28.35
C THR A 29 -17.07 -10.75 -28.76
N GLU A 30 -16.81 -11.85 -29.48
CA GLU A 30 -15.48 -12.16 -30.02
C GLU A 30 -14.98 -11.07 -30.99
N VAL A 31 -15.85 -10.59 -31.88
CA VAL A 31 -15.48 -9.53 -32.84
C VAL A 31 -15.29 -8.20 -32.12
N ASP A 32 -16.17 -7.86 -31.19
CA ASP A 32 -16.09 -6.62 -30.42
C ASP A 32 -14.83 -6.59 -29.53
N THR A 33 -14.52 -7.69 -28.84
CA THR A 33 -13.30 -7.82 -28.02
C THR A 33 -12.03 -7.80 -28.87
N GLY A 34 -12.04 -8.44 -30.05
CA GLY A 34 -10.95 -8.34 -31.02
C GLY A 34 -10.72 -6.90 -31.50
N LEU A 35 -11.78 -6.18 -31.86
CA LEU A 35 -11.69 -4.77 -32.26
C LEU A 35 -11.27 -3.86 -31.10
N GLN A 36 -11.71 -4.13 -29.87
CA GLN A 36 -11.30 -3.41 -28.68
C GLN A 36 -9.79 -3.57 -28.44
N ARG A 37 -9.29 -4.81 -28.49
CA ARG A 37 -7.88 -5.12 -28.36
C ARG A 37 -7.03 -4.43 -29.41
N VAL A 38 -7.46 -4.43 -30.69
CA VAL A 38 -6.73 -3.71 -31.76
C VAL A 38 -6.66 -2.22 -31.46
N ARG A 39 -7.75 -1.58 -31.00
CA ARG A 39 -7.74 -0.15 -30.62
C ARG A 39 -6.83 0.13 -29.42
N GLU A 40 -6.82 -0.76 -28.43
CA GLU A 40 -5.92 -0.65 -27.28
C GLU A 40 -4.46 -0.74 -27.73
N GLU A 41 -4.12 -1.70 -28.58
CA GLU A 41 -2.79 -1.82 -29.17
C GLU A 41 -2.40 -0.59 -30.03
N GLU A 42 -3.35 0.00 -30.77
CA GLU A 42 -3.14 1.27 -31.48
C GLU A 42 -2.81 2.43 -30.52
N ILE A 43 -3.53 2.56 -29.39
CA ILE A 43 -3.29 3.59 -28.37
C ILE A 43 -1.91 3.41 -27.72
N GLU A 44 -1.53 2.18 -27.42
CA GLU A 44 -0.23 1.84 -26.80
C GLU A 44 0.97 2.03 -27.74
N GLY A 45 0.71 2.27 -29.04
CA GLY A 45 1.73 2.65 -30.01
C GLY A 45 1.80 1.75 -31.24
N GLY A 46 0.74 1.00 -31.56
CA GLY A 46 0.58 0.21 -32.78
C GLY A 46 0.57 -1.30 -32.55
N VAL A 47 -0.15 -2.01 -33.43
CA VAL A 47 -0.38 -3.46 -33.39
C VAL A 47 0.93 -4.25 -33.29
N ILE A 48 1.05 -5.09 -32.27
CA ILE A 48 2.30 -5.79 -31.95
C ILE A 48 2.66 -6.79 -33.05
N ALA A 49 1.65 -7.41 -33.67
CA ALA A 49 1.82 -8.41 -34.72
C ALA A 49 2.40 -7.83 -36.04
N GLU A 50 2.23 -6.53 -36.29
CA GLU A 50 2.70 -5.87 -37.52
C GLU A 50 4.11 -5.30 -37.37
N LYS A 51 4.58 -5.10 -36.14
CA LYS A 51 5.91 -4.52 -35.87
C LYS A 51 7.02 -5.54 -36.14
N PRO A 52 8.13 -5.12 -36.78
CA PRO A 52 9.29 -6.00 -36.93
C PRO A 52 9.89 -6.32 -35.56
N PHE A 53 10.45 -7.53 -35.42
CA PHE A 53 11.06 -7.97 -34.16
C PHE A 53 12.21 -7.08 -33.69
N GLU A 54 12.89 -6.40 -34.61
CA GLU A 54 13.99 -5.47 -34.33
C GLU A 54 13.55 -4.26 -33.48
N ASP A 55 12.31 -3.80 -33.67
CA ASP A 55 11.74 -2.67 -32.90
C ASP A 55 11.21 -3.13 -31.53
N LEU A 56 10.77 -4.39 -31.43
CA LEU A 56 10.22 -4.95 -30.19
C LEU A 56 11.31 -5.37 -29.20
N PHE A 57 12.46 -5.81 -29.71
CA PHE A 57 13.51 -6.41 -28.90
C PHE A 57 14.87 -5.80 -29.19
N VAL A 58 15.44 -5.15 -28.18
CA VAL A 58 16.83 -4.68 -28.21
C VAL A 58 17.67 -5.55 -27.28
N LEU A 59 18.65 -6.25 -27.85
CA LEU A 59 19.62 -7.02 -27.07
C LEU A 59 20.71 -6.10 -26.51
N ASP A 60 20.47 -5.54 -25.32
CA ASP A 60 21.46 -4.73 -24.61
C ASP A 60 22.51 -5.63 -23.91
N SER A 61 23.60 -5.91 -24.62
CA SER A 61 24.75 -6.66 -24.08
C SER A 61 25.70 -5.80 -23.23
N LYS A 62 25.65 -4.48 -23.36
CA LYS A 62 26.61 -3.54 -22.79
C LYS A 62 25.84 -2.37 -22.20
N GLY A 63 25.20 -2.62 -21.05
CA GLY A 63 24.32 -1.68 -20.37
C GLY A 63 24.82 -0.24 -20.39
N SER A 64 23.91 0.71 -20.58
CA SER A 64 24.27 2.11 -20.87
C SER A 64 25.19 2.77 -19.83
N ASP A 65 26.28 3.36 -20.32
CA ASP A 65 27.26 4.11 -19.51
C ASP A 65 26.65 5.34 -18.84
N GLU A 66 25.62 5.94 -19.45
CA GLU A 66 24.93 7.10 -18.91
C GLU A 66 24.17 6.76 -17.63
N LEU A 67 23.51 5.61 -17.58
CA LEU A 67 22.84 5.14 -16.36
C LEU A 67 23.86 4.84 -15.26
N GLN A 68 25.01 4.23 -15.60
CA GLN A 68 26.06 4.02 -14.63
C GLN A 68 26.61 5.33 -14.03
N ARG A 69 26.75 6.38 -14.86
CA ARG A 69 27.18 7.71 -14.39
C ARG A 69 26.12 8.36 -13.50
N LYS A 70 24.84 8.28 -13.88
CA LYS A 70 23.71 8.82 -13.10
C LYS A 70 23.60 8.15 -11.72
N VAL A 71 23.66 6.82 -11.66
CA VAL A 71 23.61 6.05 -10.40
C VAL A 71 24.79 6.38 -9.47
N LYS A 72 25.99 6.64 -10.03
CA LYS A 72 27.15 7.08 -9.22
C LYS A 72 27.04 8.53 -8.74
N SER A 73 26.31 9.37 -9.48
CA SER A 73 26.12 10.80 -9.15
C SER A 73 25.05 11.05 -8.10
N THR A 74 24.11 10.11 -7.90
CA THR A 74 23.10 10.24 -6.86
C THR A 74 23.71 10.00 -5.49
N LYS A 75 23.42 10.92 -4.56
CA LYS A 75 23.80 10.75 -3.15
C LYS A 75 23.22 9.42 -2.65
N PRO A 76 24.00 8.56 -1.97
CA PRO A 76 23.49 7.30 -1.45
C PRO A 76 22.34 7.57 -0.48
N LEU A 77 21.43 6.59 -0.36
CA LEU A 77 20.32 6.65 0.59
C LEU A 77 20.86 6.88 2.00
N LYS A 78 20.08 7.56 2.85
CA LYS A 78 20.53 7.88 4.21
C LYS A 78 20.83 6.62 5.03
N CYS A 79 20.09 5.55 4.80
CA CYS A 79 20.31 4.23 5.38
C CYS A 79 21.70 3.67 4.98
N ASP A 80 22.01 3.69 3.68
CA ASP A 80 23.31 3.21 3.18
C ASP A 80 24.46 4.11 3.62
N GLU A 81 24.23 5.43 3.72
CA GLU A 81 25.19 6.37 4.27
C GLU A 81 25.50 6.05 5.75
N ILE A 82 24.48 5.72 6.55
CA ILE A 82 24.63 5.31 7.95
C ILE A 82 25.38 3.98 8.04
N LEU A 83 25.05 3.00 7.21
CA LEU A 83 25.75 1.72 7.16
C LEU A 83 27.20 1.86 6.67
N ALA A 84 27.46 2.79 5.75
CA ALA A 84 28.79 3.06 5.20
C ALA A 84 29.67 3.88 6.17
N ARG A 85 29.07 4.68 7.05
CA ARG A 85 29.74 5.35 8.18
C ARG A 85 30.13 4.32 9.25
N ARG A 86 31.03 3.40 8.88
CA ARG A 86 31.81 2.64 9.85
C ARG A 86 32.64 3.62 10.69
N SER A 87 32.84 3.31 11.97
CA SER A 87 33.63 4.09 12.92
C SER A 87 34.95 4.59 12.30
N ALA A 88 35.43 5.76 12.74
CA ALA A 88 36.72 6.32 12.33
C ALA A 88 37.87 5.31 12.53
N ILE A 89 37.68 4.37 13.46
CA ILE A 89 38.56 3.23 13.69
C ILE A 89 38.06 2.08 12.80
N PRO A 90 38.86 1.60 11.84
CA PRO A 90 38.49 0.45 11.02
C PRO A 90 38.33 -0.78 11.91
N SER A 91 37.37 -1.65 11.57
CA SER A 91 37.20 -2.94 12.24
C SER A 91 38.51 -3.73 12.19
N VAL A 92 38.88 -4.34 13.31
CA VAL A 92 40.09 -5.16 13.43
C VAL A 92 39.92 -6.37 12.49
N ASP A 93 40.71 -6.40 11.41
CA ASP A 93 40.72 -7.50 10.43
C ASP A 93 41.15 -8.78 11.16
N SER A 94 40.20 -9.68 11.42
CA SER A 94 40.44 -10.95 12.10
C SER A 94 41.21 -11.96 11.24
N ARG A 95 41.50 -11.60 9.97
CA ARG A 95 42.37 -12.41 9.12
C ARG A 95 43.81 -12.32 9.61
N LYS A 96 44.39 -13.50 9.83
CA LYS A 96 45.81 -13.68 10.13
C LYS A 96 46.65 -13.18 8.95
N ARG A 97 47.06 -11.91 8.97
CA ARG A 97 47.99 -11.35 7.98
C ARG A 97 49.30 -12.11 8.11
N GLY A 98 49.80 -12.68 7.01
CA GLY A 98 51.00 -13.51 6.96
C GLY A 98 52.33 -12.81 7.26
N ASN A 99 52.33 -11.70 8.00
CA ASN A 99 53.56 -11.08 8.47
C ASN A 99 53.29 -10.28 9.76
N SER A 100 53.49 -10.93 10.91
CA SER A 100 53.53 -10.27 12.21
C SER A 100 54.87 -9.53 12.35
N LYS A 101 54.97 -8.37 11.71
CA LYS A 101 55.96 -7.36 12.10
C LYS A 101 55.27 -6.31 12.94
N ILE A 102 54.88 -6.75 14.14
CA ILE A 102 54.51 -5.85 15.23
C ILE A 102 55.70 -5.90 16.18
N THR A 103 56.66 -5.01 15.96
CA THR A 103 57.60 -4.58 16.97
C THR A 103 57.68 -3.07 16.85
N ASP A 104 57.23 -2.39 17.90
CA ASP A 104 57.41 -0.95 18.14
C ASP A 104 56.83 0.02 17.09
N GLY A 105 55.49 0.04 16.91
CA GLY A 105 54.70 1.21 16.44
C GLY A 105 55.04 1.94 15.14
N ILE A 106 56.14 1.59 14.47
CA ILE A 106 56.79 2.37 13.42
C ILE A 106 56.89 1.45 12.21
N LEU A 107 56.07 1.73 11.21
CA LEU A 107 56.12 1.05 9.92
C LEU A 107 57.44 1.38 9.24
N GLU A 108 58.38 0.44 9.22
CA GLU A 108 59.60 0.56 8.41
C GLU A 108 59.22 0.78 6.94
N PRO A 109 59.73 1.85 6.28
CA PRO A 109 59.42 2.11 4.89
C PRO A 109 59.91 0.95 4.00
N LYS A 110 59.07 0.56 3.04
CA LYS A 110 59.23 -0.61 2.16
C LYS A 110 60.54 -0.63 1.35
N SER A 111 61.28 0.49 1.29
CA SER A 111 62.60 0.55 0.67
C SER A 111 63.71 0.44 1.72
N LYS A 112 64.50 -0.63 1.68
CA LYS A 112 65.66 -0.89 2.55
C LYS A 112 66.83 0.12 2.46
N ARG A 113 66.62 1.34 1.97
CA ARG A 113 67.63 2.42 1.92
C ARG A 113 66.95 3.79 1.97
N SER A 114 66.41 4.20 3.12
CA SER A 114 66.42 5.64 3.39
C SER A 114 67.86 6.00 3.72
N ARG A 115 68.49 6.83 2.89
CA ARG A 115 69.74 7.49 3.29
C ARG A 115 69.35 8.37 4.49
N SER A 116 69.96 8.14 5.64
CA SER A 116 69.68 8.85 6.91
C SER A 116 69.89 10.35 6.79
N ASP A 117 70.74 10.78 5.86
CA ASP A 117 71.26 12.15 5.87
C ASP A 117 70.43 13.13 5.03
N TRP A 118 69.51 12.65 4.18
CA TRP A 118 68.81 13.53 3.23
C TRP A 118 67.33 13.20 3.06
N VAL A 119 66.51 14.24 3.16
CA VAL A 119 65.08 14.22 2.87
C VAL A 119 64.88 14.26 1.35
N THR A 120 64.10 13.33 0.81
CA THR A 120 63.81 13.30 -0.63
C THR A 120 62.94 14.49 -1.03
N TYR A 121 63.13 15.06 -2.23
CA TYR A 121 62.37 16.23 -2.72
C TYR A 121 60.84 16.09 -2.57
N LYS A 122 60.32 14.88 -2.77
CA LYS A 122 58.89 14.55 -2.59
C LYS A 122 58.43 14.68 -1.13
N GLU A 123 59.27 14.27 -0.19
CA GLU A 123 59.00 14.36 1.25
C GLU A 123 59.11 15.81 1.73
N TRP A 124 60.06 16.57 1.18
CA TRP A 124 60.20 18.01 1.42
C TRP A 124 58.97 18.80 0.93
N MET A 125 58.47 18.50 -0.28
CA MET A 125 57.20 19.05 -0.79
C MET A 125 56.03 18.71 0.13
N ARG A 126 55.94 17.47 0.62
CA ARG A 126 54.91 17.03 1.57
C ARG A 126 54.98 17.81 2.88
N LEU A 127 56.17 17.95 3.46
CA LEU A 127 56.42 18.71 4.69
C LEU A 127 56.06 20.19 4.54
N LYS A 128 56.40 20.81 3.40
CA LYS A 128 56.03 22.19 3.09
C LYS A 128 54.51 22.38 3.03
N GLN A 129 53.79 21.39 2.51
CA GLN A 129 52.32 21.42 2.44
C GLN A 129 51.68 21.18 3.81
N VAL A 130 52.22 20.26 4.62
CA VAL A 130 51.78 20.04 6.00
C VAL A 130 51.99 21.29 6.84
N ALA A 131 53.14 21.97 6.73
CA ALA A 131 53.41 23.21 7.45
C ALA A 131 52.46 24.36 7.04
N LYS A 132 52.13 24.46 5.75
CA LYS A 132 51.11 25.41 5.27
C LYS A 132 49.73 25.14 5.86
N ASN A 133 49.34 23.86 5.95
CA ASN A 133 48.03 23.46 6.46
C ASN A 133 47.97 23.50 8.00
N ALA A 134 49.11 23.41 8.68
CA ALA A 134 49.24 23.46 10.12
C ALA A 134 49.43 24.90 10.66
N ASN A 135 49.36 25.92 9.79
CA ASN A 135 49.38 27.31 10.25
C ASN A 135 48.02 27.61 10.90
N ILE A 136 47.98 27.44 12.22
CA ILE A 136 46.79 27.59 13.08
C ILE A 136 46.39 29.06 13.25
N GLU A 137 47.26 30.02 12.89
CA GLU A 137 47.05 31.45 13.11
C GLU A 137 45.94 32.10 12.26
N GLU A 138 45.30 31.37 11.33
CA GLU A 138 44.23 31.91 10.48
C GLU A 138 42.87 31.24 10.71
N HIS A 139 42.74 30.41 11.75
CA HIS A 139 41.45 29.84 12.14
C HIS A 139 40.79 30.71 13.23
N ASP A 140 40.11 31.78 12.79
CA ASP A 140 39.06 32.53 13.50
C ASP A 140 38.98 32.31 15.03
N ASP A 141 39.80 33.04 15.78
CA ASP A 141 39.72 33.15 17.25
C ASP A 141 38.41 33.84 17.73
N ASP A 142 37.53 34.24 16.82
CA ASP A 142 36.22 34.86 17.11
C ASP A 142 35.16 33.85 17.57
N LYS A 143 35.48 32.55 17.61
CA LYS A 143 34.63 31.52 18.24
C LYS A 143 35.24 31.00 19.53
N ARG A 144 35.62 31.91 20.43
CA ARG A 144 35.72 31.55 21.86
C ARG A 144 34.32 31.16 22.32
N ILE A 145 34.10 29.86 22.43
CA ILE A 145 32.88 29.27 22.97
C ILE A 145 32.80 29.71 24.43
N SER A 146 32.10 30.81 24.68
CA SER A 146 31.73 31.30 26.01
C SER A 146 30.45 30.61 26.49
N HIS A 147 30.36 29.30 26.29
CA HIS A 147 29.15 28.52 26.56
C HIS A 147 29.50 27.28 27.37
N ASP A 148 29.02 27.26 28.61
CA ASP A 148 29.16 26.13 29.52
C ASP A 148 28.13 25.04 29.13
N PRO A 149 28.58 23.84 28.71
CA PRO A 149 27.69 22.74 28.32
C PRO A 149 26.84 22.15 29.45
N TRP A 150 27.02 22.58 30.70
CA TRP A 150 26.38 22.01 31.88
C TRP A 150 25.33 22.93 32.53
N ASP A 151 25.08 24.11 31.97
CA ASP A 151 24.02 25.00 32.46
C ASP A 151 22.64 24.48 32.02
N GLU A 152 21.80 24.11 32.99
CA GLU A 152 20.43 23.58 32.75
C GLU A 152 19.46 24.65 32.22
N ASP A 153 19.82 25.93 32.28
CA ASP A 153 19.00 27.08 31.84
C ASP A 153 19.34 27.62 30.44
N ASN A 154 20.16 26.90 29.66
CA ASN A 154 20.50 27.28 28.29
C ASN A 154 19.42 26.89 27.27
N THR A 155 18.22 27.46 27.41
CA THR A 155 17.42 27.77 26.21
C THR A 155 18.08 28.98 25.56
N PRO A 156 18.67 28.86 24.36
CA PRO A 156 19.13 30.04 23.66
C PRO A 156 17.90 30.87 23.29
N GLU A 157 17.59 31.88 24.11
CA GLU A 157 16.80 32.99 23.62
C GLU A 157 17.59 33.52 22.41
N PRO A 158 16.97 33.54 21.20
CA PRO A 158 17.69 33.96 20.01
C PRO A 158 18.12 35.39 20.28
N ALA A 159 19.43 35.59 20.51
CA ALA A 159 20.01 36.90 20.75
C ALA A 159 19.50 37.82 19.63
N GLU A 160 18.54 38.67 19.97
CA GLU A 160 17.95 39.57 19.01
C GLU A 160 19.10 40.39 18.47
N GLN A 161 19.34 40.31 17.16
CA GLN A 161 20.34 41.12 16.51
C GLN A 161 19.86 42.58 16.60
N MET A 162 20.10 43.24 17.74
CA MET A 162 19.69 44.62 18.05
C MET A 162 20.28 45.64 17.06
N LYS A 163 21.09 45.20 16.11
CA LYS A 163 21.83 46.05 15.17
C LYS A 163 21.04 46.38 13.90
N LEU A 164 19.93 45.70 13.57
CA LEU A 164 19.18 45.91 12.31
C LEU A 164 17.65 45.88 12.50
N ASN A 165 17.10 46.75 13.35
CA ASN A 165 15.64 46.85 13.59
C ASN A 165 14.83 47.40 12.39
N PHE A 166 15.50 47.79 11.31
CA PHE A 166 14.90 48.34 10.09
C PHE A 166 14.70 47.30 8.97
N LEU A 167 15.23 46.09 9.13
CA LEU A 167 15.00 44.99 8.20
C LEU A 167 13.85 44.13 8.73
N GLU A 168 12.89 43.79 7.86
CA GLU A 168 11.85 42.84 8.21
C GLU A 168 12.50 41.51 8.62
N LYS A 169 12.18 41.03 9.84
CA LYS A 169 12.66 39.74 10.32
C LYS A 169 12.23 38.65 9.33
N PRO A 170 13.12 37.74 8.89
CA PRO A 170 12.75 36.69 7.96
C PRO A 170 11.60 35.87 8.55
N LYS A 171 10.57 35.60 7.75
CA LYS A 171 9.42 34.81 8.20
C LYS A 171 9.90 33.42 8.66
N PRO A 172 9.46 32.93 9.82
CA PRO A 172 9.81 31.59 10.25
C PRO A 172 9.29 30.57 9.23
N ILE A 173 10.06 29.49 9.02
CA ILE A 173 9.66 28.42 8.12
C ILE A 173 8.44 27.72 8.72
N VAL A 174 7.25 28.01 8.18
CA VAL A 174 6.01 27.38 8.62
C VAL A 174 5.92 25.99 8.01
N VAL A 175 5.90 24.97 8.87
CA VAL A 175 5.68 23.59 8.45
C VAL A 175 4.32 23.48 7.74
N PRO A 176 4.22 22.81 6.58
CA PRO A 176 2.95 22.67 5.88
C PRO A 176 1.95 21.91 6.75
N PRO A 177 0.65 22.29 6.72
CA PRO A 177 -0.38 21.71 7.57
C PRO A 177 -0.58 20.21 7.34
N THR A 178 -0.16 19.69 6.18
CA THR A 178 -0.21 18.27 5.79
C THR A 178 0.63 17.38 6.69
N THR A 179 1.67 17.92 7.34
CA THR A 179 2.55 17.15 8.24
C THR A 179 1.83 16.65 9.48
N LYS A 180 0.74 17.33 9.88
CA LYS A 180 -0.08 16.93 11.05
C LYS A 180 -1.16 15.91 10.70
N LEU A 181 -1.38 15.63 9.41
CA LEU A 181 -2.40 14.68 8.97
C LEU A 181 -1.85 13.25 9.03
N PRO A 182 -2.63 12.27 9.51
CA PRO A 182 -2.25 10.87 9.46
C PRO A 182 -2.18 10.38 8.00
N PRO A 183 -1.37 9.36 7.70
CA PRO A 183 -1.31 8.79 6.35
C PRO A 183 -2.66 8.18 5.94
N VAL A 184 -3.03 8.35 4.67
CA VAL A 184 -4.23 7.76 4.10
C VAL A 184 -4.06 6.24 4.02
N SER A 185 -4.93 5.50 4.68
CA SER A 185 -4.93 4.04 4.67
C SER A 185 -5.69 3.51 3.46
N LEU A 186 -5.13 2.49 2.79
CA LEU A 186 -5.76 1.81 1.65
C LEU A 186 -6.64 0.62 2.06
N ALA A 187 -6.73 0.33 3.36
CA ALA A 187 -7.57 -0.76 3.86
C ALA A 187 -9.05 -0.39 3.75
N ALA A 188 -9.92 -1.36 3.42
CA ALA A 188 -11.38 -1.16 3.37
C ALA A 188 -11.96 -0.55 4.66
N ASN A 189 -11.32 -0.83 5.80
CA ASN A 189 -11.73 -0.35 7.11
C ASN A 189 -11.25 1.08 7.42
N GLY A 190 -10.43 1.70 6.57
CA GLY A 190 -9.83 3.02 6.80
C GLY A 190 -8.83 3.08 7.98
N LYS A 191 -8.48 1.93 8.57
CA LYS A 191 -7.52 1.85 9.69
C LYS A 191 -6.08 1.78 9.18
N PRO A 192 -5.10 2.38 9.88
CA PRO A 192 -3.69 2.26 9.52
C PRO A 192 -3.25 0.80 9.65
N VAL A 193 -2.69 0.24 8.58
CA VAL A 193 -2.18 -1.14 8.57
C VAL A 193 -0.72 -1.11 9.00
N PRO A 194 -0.34 -1.84 10.07
CA PRO A 194 1.06 -1.92 10.46
C PRO A 194 1.86 -2.65 9.38
N SER A 195 3.10 -2.20 9.13
CA SER A 195 3.97 -2.82 8.13
C SER A 195 4.28 -4.29 8.40
N ILE A 196 4.19 -4.72 9.67
CA ILE A 196 4.44 -6.08 10.11
C ILE A 196 3.30 -6.49 11.05
N LYS A 197 2.69 -7.65 10.79
CA LYS A 197 1.73 -8.26 11.71
C LYS A 197 2.50 -8.82 12.90
N ARG A 198 2.15 -8.42 14.12
CA ARG A 198 2.76 -9.00 15.33
C ARG A 198 2.18 -10.40 15.55
N PRO A 199 3.00 -11.44 15.74
CA PRO A 199 2.50 -12.76 16.08
C PRO A 199 1.85 -12.74 17.47
N ASP A 200 0.89 -13.64 17.71
CA ASP A 200 0.32 -13.83 19.05
C ASP A 200 1.35 -14.46 19.99
N ALA A 201 1.24 -14.14 21.29
CA ALA A 201 2.18 -14.60 22.31
C ALA A 201 2.15 -16.14 22.47
N GLY A 202 0.99 -16.76 22.25
CA GLY A 202 0.79 -18.22 22.35
C GLY A 202 1.55 -19.03 21.29
N ILE A 203 2.02 -18.39 20.20
CA ILE A 203 2.74 -19.05 19.08
C ILE A 203 4.25 -19.19 19.39
N SER A 204 4.74 -18.55 20.45
CA SER A 204 6.15 -18.68 20.83
C SER A 204 6.49 -20.13 21.25
N TYR A 205 7.76 -20.51 21.13
CA TYR A 205 8.21 -21.87 21.49
C TYR A 205 8.05 -22.19 22.98
N ASN A 206 8.03 -21.16 23.84
CA ASN A 206 7.80 -21.28 25.27
C ASN A 206 6.78 -20.22 25.72
N PRO A 207 5.49 -20.43 25.40
CA PRO A 207 4.45 -19.48 25.74
C PRO A 207 4.08 -19.59 27.22
N MET A 208 3.51 -18.53 27.78
CA MET A 208 2.80 -18.64 29.05
C MET A 208 1.55 -19.50 28.87
N PHE A 209 1.20 -20.30 29.88
CA PHE A 209 0.08 -21.23 29.78
C PHE A 209 -1.23 -20.53 29.40
N GLU A 210 -1.50 -19.36 30.00
CA GLU A 210 -2.70 -18.56 29.74
C GLU A 210 -2.79 -18.10 28.27
N ASP A 211 -1.67 -17.67 27.68
CA ASP A 211 -1.62 -17.24 26.29
C ASP A 211 -1.82 -18.40 25.31
N TRP A 212 -1.24 -19.56 25.62
CA TRP A 212 -1.41 -20.76 24.82
C TRP A 212 -2.84 -21.31 24.88
N ASP A 213 -3.44 -21.38 26.07
CA ASP A 213 -4.82 -21.86 26.25
C ASP A 213 -5.82 -20.91 25.58
N ARG A 214 -5.60 -19.60 25.71
CA ARG A 214 -6.38 -18.58 24.98
C ARG A 214 -6.30 -18.78 23.47
N LEU A 215 -5.10 -18.94 22.91
CA LEU A 215 -4.93 -19.16 21.47
C LEU A 215 -5.64 -20.45 21.01
N LEU A 216 -5.46 -21.54 21.76
CA LEU A 216 -6.07 -22.84 21.44
C LEU A 216 -7.59 -22.79 21.49
N THR A 217 -8.16 -22.11 22.50
CA THR A 217 -9.61 -21.96 22.63
C THR A 217 -10.20 -21.07 21.54
N GLU A 218 -9.54 -19.96 21.19
CA GLU A 218 -9.96 -19.08 20.10
C GLU A 218 -9.94 -19.79 18.73
N GLU A 219 -8.88 -20.54 18.43
CA GLU A 219 -8.78 -21.31 17.18
C GLU A 219 -9.80 -22.45 17.13
N GLY A 220 -10.00 -23.16 18.25
CA GLY A 220 -11.02 -24.19 18.36
C GLY A 220 -12.44 -23.65 18.17
N GLN A 221 -12.74 -22.46 18.72
CA GLN A 221 -14.03 -21.81 18.52
C GLN A 221 -14.28 -21.42 17.05
N LYS A 222 -13.26 -20.92 16.35
CA LYS A 222 -13.37 -20.59 14.92
C LYS A 222 -13.72 -21.82 14.07
N GLU A 223 -13.12 -22.97 14.36
CA GLU A 223 -13.41 -24.19 13.63
C GLU A 223 -14.83 -24.71 13.92
N VAL A 224 -15.26 -24.63 15.20
CA VAL A 224 -16.64 -24.96 15.59
C VAL A 224 -17.66 -24.05 14.91
N GLU A 225 -17.37 -22.75 14.80
CA GLU A 225 -18.21 -21.79 14.08
C GLU A 225 -18.28 -22.09 12.58
N ALA A 226 -17.16 -22.47 11.97
CA ALA A 226 -17.12 -22.86 10.55
C ALA A 226 -17.97 -24.12 10.28
N GLU A 227 -17.87 -25.16 11.12
CA GLU A 227 -18.68 -26.37 10.99
C GLU A 227 -20.16 -26.11 11.26
N LYS A 228 -20.49 -25.26 12.24
CA LYS A 228 -21.88 -24.82 12.47
C LYS A 228 -22.45 -24.12 11.24
N LYS A 229 -21.69 -23.20 10.64
CA LYS A 229 -22.09 -22.49 9.43
C LYS A 229 -22.33 -23.44 8.26
N ARG A 230 -21.43 -24.40 8.04
CA ARG A 230 -21.60 -25.45 7.02
C ARG A 230 -22.89 -26.25 7.23
N LEU A 231 -23.18 -26.62 8.46
CA LEU A 231 -24.39 -27.38 8.81
C LEU A 231 -25.67 -26.54 8.62
N GLU A 232 -25.61 -25.26 8.97
CA GLU A 232 -26.70 -24.30 8.74
C GLU A 232 -26.98 -24.10 7.24
N GLU A 233 -25.94 -24.00 6.41
CA GLU A 233 -26.07 -23.95 4.95
C GLU A 233 -26.71 -25.22 4.40
N GLU A 234 -26.26 -26.41 4.83
CA GLU A 234 -26.87 -27.69 4.41
C GLU A 234 -28.34 -27.80 4.83
N LYS A 235 -28.68 -27.33 6.04
CA LYS A 235 -30.07 -27.26 6.50
C LYS A 235 -30.90 -26.30 5.66
N ALA A 236 -30.37 -25.12 5.34
CA ALA A 236 -31.04 -24.13 4.52
C ALA A 236 -31.28 -24.64 3.09
N GLU A 237 -30.30 -25.34 2.51
CA GLU A 237 -30.45 -25.99 1.20
C GLU A 237 -31.50 -27.09 1.23
N LYS A 238 -31.49 -27.95 2.26
CA LYS A 238 -32.52 -28.98 2.46
C LYS A 238 -33.92 -28.38 2.58
N GLU A 239 -34.08 -27.30 3.34
CA GLU A 239 -35.35 -26.59 3.45
C GLU A 239 -35.77 -25.97 2.12
N ARG A 240 -34.83 -25.39 1.37
CA ARG A 240 -35.07 -24.84 0.04
C ARG A 240 -35.50 -25.91 -0.96
N LEU A 241 -34.89 -27.10 -0.91
CA LEU A 241 -35.28 -28.25 -1.73
C LEU A 241 -36.66 -28.79 -1.34
N ALA A 242 -36.92 -28.97 -0.04
CA ALA A 242 -38.22 -29.41 0.45
C ALA A 242 -39.36 -28.45 0.04
N ARG A 243 -39.08 -27.13 0.05
CA ARG A 243 -40.02 -26.12 -0.43
C ARG A 243 -40.30 -26.22 -1.93
N ILE A 244 -39.30 -26.59 -2.74
CA ILE A 244 -39.46 -26.82 -4.18
C ILE A 244 -40.25 -28.11 -4.45
N GLU A 245 -39.97 -29.17 -3.69
CA GLU A 245 -40.67 -30.45 -3.80
C GLU A 245 -42.15 -30.31 -3.41
N ALA A 246 -42.45 -29.67 -2.27
CA ALA A 246 -43.82 -29.38 -1.88
C ALA A 246 -44.58 -28.54 -2.93
N ALA A 247 -43.93 -27.51 -3.49
CA ALA A 247 -44.53 -26.71 -4.57
C ALA A 247 -44.73 -27.50 -5.89
N LYS A 248 -44.00 -28.61 -6.09
CA LYS A 248 -44.11 -29.47 -7.26
C LYS A 248 -45.25 -30.49 -7.10
N ASP A 249 -45.44 -31.01 -5.90
CA ASP A 249 -46.48 -32.00 -5.59
C ASP A 249 -47.88 -31.36 -5.52
N ASP A 250 -47.98 -30.08 -5.15
CA ASP A 250 -49.22 -29.29 -5.22
C ASP A 250 -49.61 -28.87 -6.66
N ASN A 251 -48.82 -29.21 -7.68
CA ASN A 251 -49.15 -28.99 -9.10
C ASN A 251 -49.94 -30.17 -9.71
N GLY A 252 -50.82 -30.77 -8.90
CA GLY A 252 -51.93 -31.60 -9.34
C GLY A 252 -53.24 -30.84 -9.11
N GLU A 253 -53.74 -30.17 -10.15
CA GLU A 253 -55.07 -29.54 -10.24
C GLU A 253 -55.39 -28.46 -9.17
N ALA A 254 -54.84 -27.25 -9.34
CA ALA A 254 -55.44 -26.05 -8.79
C ALA A 254 -55.52 -24.96 -9.86
N TRP A 255 -56.75 -24.53 -10.09
CA TRP A 255 -57.19 -23.47 -10.99
C TRP A 255 -56.28 -22.24 -11.02
N LEU A 256 -56.04 -21.74 -12.24
CA LEU A 256 -55.58 -20.38 -12.49
C LEU A 256 -56.70 -19.40 -12.12
N ASP A 257 -56.79 -19.04 -10.84
CA ASP A 257 -57.35 -17.76 -10.46
C ASP A 257 -56.18 -16.80 -10.16
N GLU A 258 -56.16 -15.72 -10.93
CA GLU A 258 -55.32 -14.56 -10.71
C GLU A 258 -55.53 -14.01 -9.30
N GLU A 259 -54.48 -13.34 -8.80
CA GLU A 259 -54.51 -12.41 -7.66
C GLU A 259 -54.25 -13.01 -6.27
N SER A 260 -52.97 -13.07 -5.91
CA SER A 260 -52.58 -12.99 -4.49
C SER A 260 -51.27 -12.22 -4.32
N ASN A 261 -51.43 -10.93 -3.99
CA ASN A 261 -50.40 -10.07 -3.45
C ASN A 261 -49.65 -10.78 -2.32
N HIS A 262 -48.37 -11.11 -2.54
CA HIS A 262 -47.47 -11.51 -1.46
C HIS A 262 -47.08 -10.28 -0.63
N SER A 263 -48.02 -9.81 0.19
CA SER A 263 -47.73 -8.91 1.31
C SER A 263 -47.00 -9.73 2.37
N ALA A 264 -45.67 -9.66 2.38
CA ALA A 264 -44.86 -10.10 3.50
C ALA A 264 -45.39 -9.40 4.78
N LYS A 265 -46.05 -10.16 5.65
CA LYS A 265 -46.54 -9.66 6.95
C LYS A 265 -45.33 -9.25 7.77
N MET A 266 -45.06 -7.96 7.78
CA MET A 266 -44.03 -7.35 8.60
C MET A 266 -44.50 -7.38 10.05
N ASN A 267 -43.58 -7.68 10.96
CA ASN A 267 -43.83 -7.85 12.39
C ASN A 267 -44.42 -6.54 12.97
N PRO A 268 -45.57 -6.53 13.68
CA PRO A 268 -46.28 -5.29 14.08
C PRO A 268 -45.42 -4.34 14.94
N ASN A 269 -44.49 -4.88 15.73
CA ASN A 269 -43.52 -4.09 16.50
C ASN A 269 -42.55 -3.27 15.62
N ARG A 270 -42.26 -3.74 14.41
CA ARG A 270 -41.38 -3.06 13.47
C ARG A 270 -42.08 -1.88 12.80
N GLU A 271 -43.39 -1.99 12.54
CA GLU A 271 -44.19 -0.89 11.99
C GLU A 271 -44.34 0.25 12.98
N GLU A 272 -44.59 -0.05 14.27
CA GLU A 272 -44.64 0.97 15.33
C GLU A 272 -43.29 1.67 15.53
N SER A 273 -42.19 0.92 15.44
CA SER A 273 -40.83 1.48 15.54
C SER A 273 -40.51 2.42 14.36
N ILE A 274 -40.96 2.08 13.15
CA ILE A 274 -40.79 2.92 11.95
C ILE A 274 -41.67 4.16 12.03
N ARG A 275 -42.94 4.04 12.46
CA ARG A 275 -43.84 5.19 12.65
C ARG A 275 -43.30 6.16 13.70
N LYS A 276 -42.83 5.65 14.83
CA LYS A 276 -42.23 6.46 15.90
C LYS A 276 -40.93 7.13 15.47
N ALA A 277 -40.13 6.49 14.62
CA ALA A 277 -38.92 7.08 14.05
C ALA A 277 -39.23 8.20 13.05
N ILE A 278 -40.29 8.05 12.24
CA ILE A 278 -40.76 9.08 11.29
C ILE A 278 -41.34 10.29 12.03
N GLU A 279 -42.16 10.05 13.06
CA GLU A 279 -42.73 11.11 13.90
C GLU A 279 -41.65 11.87 14.70
N ALA A 280 -40.59 11.18 15.15
CA ALA A 280 -39.44 11.82 15.78
C ALA A 280 -38.60 12.66 14.79
N LEU A 281 -38.57 12.26 13.51
CA LEU A 281 -37.92 12.99 12.42
C LEU A 281 -38.72 14.23 11.99
N GLU A 282 -40.05 14.14 11.93
CA GLU A 282 -40.93 15.28 11.63
C GLU A 282 -40.94 16.33 12.75
N ASN A 283 -40.82 15.90 14.02
CA ASN A 283 -40.84 16.80 15.17
C ASN A 283 -39.45 17.36 15.55
N GLY A 284 -38.43 17.18 14.70
CA GLY A 284 -37.18 17.94 14.78
C GLY A 284 -36.39 17.80 16.09
N SER A 285 -36.51 16.68 16.81
CA SER A 285 -35.76 16.44 18.05
C SER A 285 -34.59 15.50 17.80
N ILE A 286 -33.48 16.04 17.28
CA ILE A 286 -32.23 15.29 17.15
C ILE A 286 -31.46 15.44 18.47
N SER A 287 -31.85 14.66 19.47
CA SER A 287 -30.95 14.38 20.59
C SER A 287 -31.14 12.94 21.07
N SER A 288 -30.09 12.15 20.85
CA SER A 288 -29.93 10.73 21.16
C SER A 288 -30.66 9.76 20.23
N LEU A 289 -29.90 9.08 19.37
CA LEU A 289 -30.04 7.64 19.10
C LEU A 289 -28.74 7.14 18.46
N ARG A 290 -28.03 6.28 19.20
CA ARG A 290 -26.88 5.51 18.70
C ARG A 290 -27.40 4.50 17.68
N VAL A 291 -26.89 4.57 16.46
CA VAL A 291 -27.10 3.53 15.45
C VAL A 291 -26.18 2.35 15.79
N ALA A 292 -26.76 1.28 16.33
CA ALA A 292 -26.16 -0.04 16.28
C ALA A 292 -26.37 -0.58 14.85
N ALA A 293 -25.33 -0.50 14.03
CA ALA A 293 -25.32 -1.13 12.71
C ALA A 293 -25.15 -2.64 12.88
N VAL A 294 -26.26 -3.38 12.85
CA VAL A 294 -26.24 -4.82 12.59
C VAL A 294 -25.98 -5.01 11.10
N HIS A 295 -24.77 -5.43 10.78
CA HIS A 295 -24.31 -5.73 9.42
C HIS A 295 -24.95 -7.06 8.98
N THR A 296 -26.02 -7.00 8.19
CA THR A 296 -26.52 -8.17 7.46
C THR A 296 -25.60 -8.41 6.26
N THR A 297 -24.64 -9.31 6.42
CA THR A 297 -23.80 -9.81 5.33
C THR A 297 -24.64 -10.72 4.43
N TYR A 298 -24.98 -10.26 3.23
CA TYR A 298 -25.28 -11.14 2.12
C TYR A 298 -23.96 -11.79 1.67
N PRO A 299 -23.88 -13.11 1.45
CA PRO A 299 -22.68 -13.72 0.92
C PRO A 299 -22.52 -13.36 -0.55
N ASP A 300 -21.44 -12.66 -0.88
CA ASP A 300 -20.98 -12.50 -2.25
C ASP A 300 -20.49 -13.87 -2.79
N PRO A 301 -20.78 -14.22 -4.05
CA PRO A 301 -20.26 -15.42 -4.69
C PRO A 301 -18.74 -15.29 -4.96
N PRO A 302 -17.96 -16.37 -4.82
CA PRO A 302 -16.52 -16.30 -5.05
C PRO A 302 -16.23 -16.46 -6.55
N TYR A 303 -15.80 -15.40 -7.25
CA TYR A 303 -14.59 -15.39 -8.10
C TYR A 303 -14.36 -14.05 -8.83
N ALA A 304 -13.07 -13.74 -9.00
CA ALA A 304 -12.42 -12.79 -9.92
C ALA A 304 -12.43 -11.28 -9.58
N ALA A 305 -11.22 -10.81 -9.29
CA ALA A 305 -10.79 -9.42 -9.32
C ALA A 305 -10.79 -8.86 -10.75
N ASP A 306 -11.17 -7.59 -10.90
CA ASP A 306 -10.33 -6.51 -11.46
C ASP A 306 -11.18 -5.32 -11.95
N SER A 307 -10.54 -4.15 -11.92
CA SER A 307 -10.94 -2.88 -12.54
C SER A 307 -11.90 -1.96 -11.77
N GLN A 308 -11.27 -0.92 -11.22
CA GLN A 308 -11.86 0.31 -10.74
C GLN A 308 -12.57 1.12 -11.84
N ALA A 309 -13.39 2.08 -11.36
CA ALA A 309 -13.86 3.31 -12.02
C ALA A 309 -15.15 3.23 -12.86
N ALA A 310 -16.25 3.73 -12.30
CA ALA A 310 -16.84 5.02 -12.70
C ALA A 310 -18.10 5.34 -11.88
N TYR A 311 -17.95 6.34 -11.01
CA TYR A 311 -18.88 7.44 -10.74
C TYR A 311 -20.39 7.24 -10.97
N ILE A 312 -21.12 7.25 -9.86
CA ILE A 312 -22.48 7.79 -9.74
C ILE A 312 -22.39 9.32 -9.91
N ILE A 313 -23.29 9.94 -10.67
CA ILE A 313 -24.07 11.17 -10.32
C ILE A 313 -24.84 11.73 -11.54
N LYS A 314 -26.08 12.15 -11.27
CA LYS A 314 -27.04 13.04 -12.00
C LYS A 314 -27.91 12.46 -13.11
N LEU A 315 -29.18 12.83 -13.27
CA LEU A 315 -30.24 13.48 -12.48
C LEU A 315 -31.50 13.42 -13.38
N VAL A 316 -32.66 13.09 -12.78
CA VAL A 316 -34.02 13.59 -13.06
C VAL A 316 -34.24 14.41 -14.34
N THR A 317 -35.20 13.99 -15.17
CA THR A 317 -36.10 14.96 -15.85
C THR A 317 -37.50 14.36 -16.05
N ILE A 318 -38.47 14.97 -15.38
CA ILE A 318 -39.91 14.87 -15.57
C ILE A 318 -40.29 15.57 -16.89
N ILE A 319 -41.30 15.08 -17.61
CA ILE A 319 -42.43 15.82 -18.22
C ILE A 319 -43.19 14.91 -19.22
N GLY A 320 -44.46 14.63 -18.93
CA GLY A 320 -45.59 14.93 -19.81
C GLY A 320 -45.97 13.99 -20.98
N SER A 321 -47.16 13.41 -20.84
CA SER A 321 -48.29 13.50 -21.80
C SER A 321 -48.39 12.50 -22.97
N VAL A 322 -49.60 11.91 -23.01
CA VAL A 322 -50.31 11.14 -24.05
C VAL A 322 -50.00 9.64 -24.14
#